data_AF-A0A531LMB1-F1
#
_entry.id   AF-A0A531LMB1-F1
#
_cell.length_a   1.000
_cell.length_b   1.000
_cell.length_c   1.000
_cell.angle_alpha   90.00
_cell.angle_beta   90.00
_cell.angle_gamma   90.00
#
_symmetry.space_group_name_H-M   'P 1'
#
loop_
_entity.id
_entity.type
_entity.pdbx_description
1 polymer ?
#
loop_
_entity_poly.entity_id
_entity_poly.type
_entity_poly.pdbx_seq_one_letter_code
_entity_poly.pdbx_strand_id
1 'polypeptide(L)'
;LGVPAAYAFARHKFRGSEDIAFTLLSFRFAPALLVLLPLTLYFQKLGLANTYIGLIWVYQLICLPLILWIVRGYFEDIPADIEYAYRIGGHSWFATFRKIA
;
A
#
# COMPACT_ATOMS: atom_id res chain seq x y z
N LEU A 1 5.53 -4.51 -0.26
CA LEU A 1 5.00 -3.32 -0.97
C LEU A 1 4.12 -2.47 -0.05
N GLY A 2 3.19 -3.07 0.71
CA GLY A 2 2.26 -2.33 1.59
C GLY A 2 2.92 -1.38 2.60
N VAL A 3 3.94 -1.84 3.36
CA VAL A 3 4.56 -1.01 4.42
C VAL A 3 5.28 0.25 3.88
N PRO A 4 6.19 0.16 2.88
CA PRO A 4 6.81 1.36 2.31
C PRO A 4 5.79 2.31 1.66
N ALA A 5 4.75 1.76 1.03
CA ALA A 5 3.70 2.57 0.42
C ALA A 5 2.85 3.28 1.50
N ALA A 6 2.49 2.59 2.58
CA ALA A 6 1.77 3.17 3.71
C ALA A 6 2.57 4.31 4.36
N TYR A 7 3.87 4.12 4.56
CA TYR A 7 4.76 5.16 5.05
C TYR A 7 4.78 6.38 4.12
N ALA A 8 4.85 6.15 2.80
CA ALA A 8 4.81 7.21 1.82
C ALA A 8 3.47 7.99 1.86
N PHE A 9 2.33 7.30 1.95
CA PHE A 9 1.01 7.93 2.08
C PHE A 9 0.85 8.70 3.40
N ALA A 10 1.43 8.22 4.50
CA ALA A 10 1.36 8.88 5.80
C ALA A 10 2.25 10.13 5.90
N ARG A 11 3.43 10.13 5.25
CA ARG A 11 4.42 11.22 5.36
C ARG A 11 4.39 12.22 4.21
N HIS A 12 3.97 11.81 3.02
CA HIS A 12 3.93 12.70 1.86
C HIS A 12 2.49 13.08 1.53
N LYS A 13 2.14 14.34 1.76
CA LYS A 13 0.90 14.93 1.28
C LYS A 13 1.11 15.42 -0.15
N PHE A 14 0.58 14.68 -1.12
CA PHE A 14 0.55 15.08 -2.52
C PHE A 14 -0.90 15.25 -2.98
N ARG A 15 -1.09 16.00 -4.08
CA ARG A 15 -2.43 16.33 -4.57
C ARG A 15 -3.18 15.04 -4.94
N GLY A 16 -4.33 14.78 -4.28
CA GLY A 16 -5.14 13.57 -4.48
C GLY A 16 -4.72 12.35 -3.63
N SER A 17 -3.80 12.48 -2.66
CA SER A 17 -3.38 11.36 -1.82
C SER A 17 -4.53 10.72 -1.05
N GLU A 18 -5.44 11.54 -0.50
CA GLU A 18 -6.64 11.06 0.19
C GLU A 18 -7.61 10.38 -0.75
N ASP A 19 -7.86 10.96 -1.92
CA ASP A 19 -8.77 10.37 -2.91
C ASP A 19 -8.25 9.00 -3.37
N ILE A 20 -6.94 8.86 -3.60
CA ILE A 20 -6.30 7.60 -3.96
C ILE A 20 -6.40 6.59 -2.81
N ALA A 21 -6.10 6.99 -1.57
CA ALA A 21 -6.20 6.10 -0.43
C ALA A 21 -7.64 5.62 -0.19
N PHE A 22 -8.62 6.52 -0.32
CA PHE A 22 -10.04 6.20 -0.23
C PHE A 22 -10.50 5.30 -1.38
N THR A 23 -10.07 5.57 -2.61
CA THR A 23 -10.38 4.73 -3.79
C THR A 23 -9.77 3.34 -3.65
N LEU A 24 -8.55 3.22 -3.11
CA LEU A 24 -7.95 1.92 -2.84
C LEU A 24 -8.78 1.15 -1.81
N LEU A 25 -9.19 1.80 -0.72
CA LEU A 25 -10.03 1.18 0.30
C LEU A 25 -11.40 0.78 -0.25
N SER A 26 -11.99 1.58 -1.14
CA SER A 26 -13.33 1.32 -1.69
C SER A 26 -13.39 0.00 -2.47
N PHE A 27 -12.30 -0.38 -3.16
CA PHE A 27 -12.19 -1.68 -3.83
C PHE A 27 -12.35 -2.88 -2.88
N ARG A 28 -12.12 -2.70 -1.57
CA ARG A 28 -12.30 -3.77 -0.58
C ARG A 28 -13.76 -4.13 -0.33
N PHE A 29 -14.68 -3.19 -0.59
CA PHE A 29 -16.12 -3.38 -0.49
C PHE A 29 -16.74 -3.93 -1.78
N ALA A 30 -15.98 -3.95 -2.89
CA ALA A 30 -16.43 -4.56 -4.12
C ALA A 30 -16.66 -6.07 -3.92
N PRO A 31 -17.77 -6.64 -4.41
CA PRO A 31 -17.98 -8.08 -4.43
C PRO A 31 -16.79 -8.80 -5.10
N ALA A 32 -16.22 -9.79 -4.41
CA ALA A 32 -15.02 -10.50 -4.89
C ALA A 32 -15.20 -11.07 -6.32
N LEU A 33 -16.41 -11.53 -6.65
CA LEU A 33 -16.74 -12.07 -7.96
C LEU A 33 -16.60 -11.03 -9.10
N LEU A 34 -16.99 -9.77 -8.85
CA LEU A 34 -16.88 -8.69 -9.84
C LEU A 34 -15.43 -8.37 -10.18
N VAL A 35 -14.53 -8.54 -9.22
CA VAL A 35 -13.09 -8.30 -9.41
C VAL A 35 -12.42 -9.52 -10.06
N LEU A 36 -12.80 -10.73 -9.65
CA LEU A 36 -12.21 -11.98 -10.14
C LEU A 36 -12.41 -12.25 -11.63
N LEU A 37 -13.59 -11.96 -12.17
CA LEU A 37 -13.92 -12.28 -13.57
C LEU A 37 -13.03 -11.54 -14.58
N PRO A 38 -12.89 -10.19 -14.54
CA PRO A 38 -11.98 -9.48 -15.43
C PRO A 38 -10.52 -9.86 -15.17
N LEU A 39 -10.11 -10.05 -13.90
CA LEU A 39 -8.76 -10.48 -13.55
C LEU A 39 -8.39 -11.82 -14.20
N THR A 40 -9.32 -12.77 -14.21
CA THR A 40 -9.11 -14.09 -14.82
C THR A 40 -8.85 -13.97 -16.32
N LEU A 41 -9.57 -13.10 -17.04
CA LEU A 41 -9.34 -12.85 -18.47
C LEU A 41 -7.95 -12.26 -18.73
N TYR A 42 -7.49 -11.32 -17.89
CA TYR A 42 -6.14 -10.77 -17.98
C TYR A 42 -5.08 -11.82 -17.69
N PHE A 43 -5.27 -12.62 -16.64
CA PHE A 43 -4.29 -13.60 -16.20
C PHE A 43 -4.19 -14.78 -17.17
N GLN A 44 -5.28 -15.14 -17.84
CA GLN A 44 -5.25 -16.09 -18.96
C GLN A 44 -4.39 -15.57 -20.12
N LYS A 45 -4.58 -14.30 -20.54
CA LYS A 45 -3.78 -13.69 -21.60
C LYS A 45 -2.28 -13.62 -21.25
N LEU A 46 -1.95 -13.44 -19.98
CA LEU A 46 -0.58 -13.40 -19.47
C LEU A 46 0.02 -14.79 -19.19
N GLY A 47 -0.74 -15.88 -19.34
CA GLY A 47 -0.29 -17.22 -18.98
C GLY A 47 -0.13 -17.44 -17.46
N LEU A 48 -0.70 -16.56 -16.63
CA LEU A 48 -0.66 -16.63 -15.17
C LEU A 48 -1.89 -17.34 -14.57
N ALA A 49 -2.88 -17.68 -15.40
CA ALA A 49 -4.04 -18.44 -14.98
C ALA A 49 -3.62 -19.81 -14.40
N ASN A 50 -4.23 -20.21 -13.28
CA ASN A 50 -3.92 -21.45 -12.56
C ASN A 50 -2.45 -21.60 -12.11
N THR A 51 -1.72 -20.51 -11.92
CA THR A 51 -0.36 -20.53 -11.36
C THR A 51 -0.34 -19.99 -9.93
N TYR A 52 0.61 -20.44 -9.11
CA TYR A 52 0.83 -19.87 -7.77
C TYR A 52 1.18 -18.38 -7.84
N ILE A 53 1.95 -17.96 -8.85
CA ILE A 53 2.30 -16.55 -9.06
C ILE A 53 1.04 -15.73 -9.32
N GLY A 54 0.14 -16.22 -10.18
CA GLY A 54 -1.14 -15.57 -10.42
C GLY A 54 -1.97 -15.45 -9.13
N LEU A 55 -2.04 -16.52 -8.35
CA LEU A 55 -2.76 -16.51 -7.08
C LEU A 55 -2.16 -15.51 -6.06
N ILE A 56 -0.83 -15.42 -5.96
CA ILE A 56 -0.13 -14.45 -5.11
C ILE A 56 -0.53 -13.02 -5.49
N TRP A 57 -0.57 -12.68 -6.78
CA TRP A 57 -0.97 -11.36 -7.25
C TRP A 57 -2.43 -11.03 -6.94
N VAL A 58 -3.35 -11.99 -7.12
CA VAL A 58 -4.76 -11.82 -6.75
C VAL A 58 -4.89 -11.52 -5.26
N TYR A 59 -4.21 -12.29 -4.40
CA TYR A 59 -4.22 -12.01 -2.97
C TYR A 59 -3.62 -10.65 -2.62
N GLN A 60 -2.52 -10.25 -3.27
CA GLN A 60 -1.97 -8.90 -3.08
C GLN A 60 -3.00 -7.83 -3.41
N LEU A 61 -3.69 -7.90 -4.55
CA LEU A 61 -4.69 -6.90 -4.94
C LEU A 61 -5.84 -6.77 -3.93
N ILE A 62 -6.28 -7.89 -3.33
CA ILE A 62 -7.37 -7.91 -2.36
C ILE A 62 -6.91 -7.44 -0.96
N CYS A 63 -5.71 -7.85 -0.54
CA CYS A 63 -5.21 -7.59 0.81
C CYS A 63 -4.52 -6.22 0.95
N LEU A 64 -3.87 -5.71 -0.11
CA LEU A 64 -3.08 -4.48 -0.07
C LEU A 64 -3.85 -3.26 0.41
N PRO A 65 -5.10 -2.99 -0.01
CA PRO A 65 -5.83 -1.82 0.46
C PRO A 65 -6.01 -1.77 1.98
N LEU A 66 -6.31 -2.92 2.59
CA LEU A 66 -6.48 -3.03 4.03
C LEU A 66 -5.16 -2.85 4.77
N ILE A 67 -4.09 -3.50 4.29
CA ILE A 67 -2.74 -3.36 4.86
C ILE A 67 -2.29 -1.89 4.78
N LEU A 68 -2.49 -1.24 3.64
CA LEU A 68 -2.19 0.17 3.44
C LEU A 68 -2.93 1.04 4.43
N TRP A 69 -4.25 0.84 4.58
CA TRP A 69 -5.06 1.63 5.49
C TRP A 69 -4.63 1.52 6.96
N ILE A 70 -4.45 0.29 7.45
CA ILE A 70 -4.04 0.03 8.83
C ILE A 70 -2.65 0.60 9.09
N VAL A 71 -1.68 0.24 8.26
CA VAL A 71 -0.27 0.64 8.46
C VAL A 71 -0.10 2.14 8.29
N ARG A 72 -0.86 2.77 7.39
CA ARG A 72 -0.88 4.22 7.22
C ARG A 72 -1.31 4.91 8.52
N GLY A 73 -2.40 4.45 9.14
CA GLY A 73 -2.86 5.01 10.42
C GLY A 73 -1.80 4.91 11.51
N TYR A 74 -1.11 3.76 11.61
CA TYR A 74 0.02 3.60 12.54
C TYR A 74 1.14 4.62 12.32
N PHE A 75 1.53 4.88 11.06
CA PHE A 75 2.55 5.89 10.79
C PHE A 75 2.02 7.31 11.10
N GLU A 76 0.76 7.61 10.79
CA GLU A 76 0.14 8.90 11.10
C GLU A 76 0.10 9.22 12.60
N ASP A 77 -0.06 8.19 13.45
CA ASP A 77 -0.02 8.34 14.92
C ASP A 77 1.38 8.69 15.46
N ILE A 78 2.45 8.30 14.76
CA ILE A 78 3.83 8.62 15.16
C ILE A 78 4.12 10.09 14.81
N PRO A 79 4.54 10.93 15.78
CA PRO A 79 4.87 12.33 15.51
C PRO A 79 5.98 12.47 14.48
N ALA A 80 5.70 13.20 13.40
CA ALA A 80 6.67 13.41 12.31
C ALA A 80 7.94 14.12 12.78
N ASP A 81 7.88 14.89 13.88
CA ASP A 81 9.01 15.64 14.44
C ASP A 81 10.17 14.73 14.86
N ILE A 82 9.89 13.50 15.29
CA ILE A 82 10.93 12.52 15.64
C ILE A 82 11.76 12.15 14.40
N GLU A 83 11.08 11.94 13.27
CA GLU A 83 11.72 11.65 11.99
C GLU A 83 12.44 12.88 11.42
N TYR A 84 11.91 14.09 11.63
CA TYR A 84 12.61 15.33 11.27
C TYR A 84 13.88 15.52 12.08
N ALA A 85 13.85 15.32 13.40
CA ALA A 85 15.02 15.44 14.27
C ALA A 85 16.16 14.48 13.84
N TYR A 86 15.81 13.24 13.53
CA TYR A 86 16.80 12.26 13.05
C TYR A 86 17.39 12.63 11.68
N ARG A 87 16.59 13.19 10.77
CA ARG A 87 17.09 13.67 9.47
C ARG A 87 17.97 14.91 9.61
N ILE A 88 17.67 15.82 10.54
CA ILE A 88 18.54 16.96 10.87
C ILE A 88 19.92 16.48 11.36
N GLY A 89 19.98 15.32 12.02
CA GLY A 89 21.23 14.63 12.37
C GLY A 89 22.06 14.11 11.18
N GLY A 90 21.68 14.38 9.93
CA GLY A 90 22.40 13.99 8.73
C GLY A 90 22.04 12.60 8.19
N HIS A 91 21.01 11.96 8.74
CA HIS A 91 20.56 10.64 8.28
C HIS A 91 19.65 10.71 7.06
N SER A 92 19.80 9.75 6.15
CA SER A 92 18.99 9.66 4.93
C SER A 92 17.55 9.22 5.23
N TRP A 93 16.63 9.54 4.32
CA TRP A 93 15.22 9.12 4.39
C TRP A 93 15.06 7.60 4.58
N PHE A 94 15.88 6.81 3.88
CA PHE A 94 15.83 5.34 4.01
C PHE A 94 16.29 4.86 5.38
N ALA A 95 17.27 5.55 6.00
CA ALA A 95 17.68 5.26 7.37
C ALA A 95 16.59 5.63 8.38
N THR A 96 15.89 6.76 8.17
CA THR A 96 14.73 7.17 8.96
C THR A 96 13.62 6.10 8.89
N PHE A 97 13.26 5.67 7.69
CA PHE A 97 12.24 4.63 7.46
C PHE A 97 12.58 3.29 8.14
N ARG A 98 13.86 2.90 8.21
CA ARG A 98 14.23 1.61 8.81
C ARG A 98 14.42 1.64 10.33
N LYS A 99 14.75 2.79 10.91
CA LYS A 99 15.15 2.89 12.32
C LYS A 99 14.15 3.59 13.22
N ILE A 100 13.26 4.39 12.65
CA ILE A 100 12.31 5.22 13.42
C ILE A 100 10.88 4.90 13.05
N ALA A 101 10.61 4.79 11.75
CA ALA A 101 9.29 4.43 11.25
C ALA A 101 8.96 2.97 11.59
#